data_AF-A0A2J8I7U5-F1
#
_entry.id   AF-A0A2J8I7U5-F1
#
_cell.length_a   1.000
_cell.length_b   1.000
_cell.length_c   1.000
_cell.angle_alpha   90.00
_cell.angle_beta   90.00
_cell.angle_gamma   90.00
#
_symmetry.space_group_name_H-M   'P 1'
#
loop_
_entity.id
_entity.type
_entity.pdbx_description
1 polymer ?
#
loop_
_entity_poly.entity_id
_entity_poly.type
_entity_poly.pdbx_seq_one_letter_code
_entity_poly.pdbx_strand_id
1 'polypeptide(L)'
;MQKIISSLALSLLLSACGGEELGSPDMNTSTTTSTFATDVVDSMTKANQATLLNASADASWSKTGHITQGLPRGDAAPAWWADSVLDGSLKTSDSWNALTGWFTVFESVNNIDHNVKVYYSDFEVWLLKGSDVNHASWEKLAVTPTTWASYYDSDIVTWQGSALPDDSSGYYEFQHPDILHGGSSKVAFDGNNVLGVFVRTQAWLDSADADAELLMSIGVDYYPTSTSSVSKGDFADANYLPGAGSSRFVYLTTEPKWFTMANVADDALVNGDKTSPFVESGGKTYLTIEEWMNNHPPLDE
;
A
#
# COMPACT_ATOMS: atom_id res chain seq x y z
N MET A 1 -63.96 -62.57 -14.88
CA MET A 1 -64.43 -63.26 -13.64
C MET A 1 -63.34 -63.07 -12.60
N GLN A 2 -63.54 -62.24 -11.59
CA GLN A 2 -64.28 -62.51 -10.35
C GLN A 2 -63.32 -62.99 -9.23
N LYS A 3 -63.15 -62.10 -8.23
CA LYS A 3 -62.91 -62.32 -6.78
C LYS A 3 -61.60 -63.03 -6.38
N ILE A 4 -60.67 -62.37 -5.69
CA ILE A 4 -60.63 -62.02 -4.23
C ILE A 4 -60.85 -63.24 -3.32
N ILE A 5 -59.85 -63.55 -2.47
CA ILE A 5 -59.83 -63.97 -1.03
C ILE A 5 -58.31 -64.05 -0.68
N SER A 6 -57.68 -63.18 0.13
CA SER A 6 -57.75 -62.89 1.58
C SER A 6 -57.15 -63.95 2.51
N SER A 7 -56.00 -63.62 3.12
CA SER A 7 -55.53 -64.06 4.46
C SER A 7 -54.49 -63.02 4.93
N LEU A 8 -54.80 -62.09 5.84
CA LEU A 8 -54.59 -62.16 7.31
C LEU A 8 -53.23 -62.80 7.70
N ALA A 9 -52.34 -62.21 8.52
CA ALA A 9 -52.51 -61.18 9.54
C ALA A 9 -51.17 -60.54 10.00
N LEU A 10 -51.31 -59.37 10.65
CA LEU A 10 -50.53 -58.83 11.80
C LEU A 10 -49.03 -58.59 11.61
N SER A 11 -48.59 -57.38 11.24
CA SER A 11 -48.42 -56.15 12.05
C SER A 11 -47.14 -56.13 12.90
N LEU A 12 -46.23 -55.20 12.58
CA LEU A 12 -45.61 -54.34 13.58
C LEU A 12 -45.51 -52.92 13.01
N LEU A 13 -46.20 -52.00 13.69
CA LEU A 13 -46.17 -50.57 13.48
C LEU A 13 -44.90 -49.99 14.12
N LEU A 14 -44.22 -49.11 13.39
CA LEU A 14 -43.62 -47.89 13.94
C LEU A 14 -43.80 -46.79 12.88
N SER A 15 -44.80 -45.95 13.13
CA SER A 15 -45.03 -44.70 12.42
C SER A 15 -44.13 -43.61 12.98
N ALA A 16 -43.50 -42.83 12.10
CA ALA A 16 -43.42 -41.38 12.25
C ALA A 16 -43.32 -40.75 10.85
N CYS A 17 -44.36 -39.98 10.50
CA CYS A 17 -44.50 -39.18 9.28
C CYS A 17 -43.51 -38.01 9.25
N GLY A 18 -43.13 -37.61 8.04
CA GLY A 18 -42.65 -36.26 7.74
C GLY A 18 -42.06 -36.22 6.33
N GLY A 19 -42.80 -35.64 5.38
CA GLY A 19 -42.42 -35.64 3.96
C GLY A 19 -41.11 -34.89 3.70
N GLU A 20 -40.26 -35.48 2.87
CA GLU A 20 -39.10 -34.81 2.31
C GLU A 20 -39.55 -33.96 1.12
N GLU A 21 -39.73 -32.65 1.36
CA GLU A 21 -39.52 -31.66 0.32
C GLU A 21 -38.03 -31.66 -0.04
N LEU A 22 -37.75 -31.85 -1.33
CA LEU A 22 -36.44 -31.60 -1.93
C LEU A 22 -36.13 -30.09 -1.85
N GLY A 23 -35.56 -29.69 -0.71
CA GLY A 23 -34.95 -28.38 -0.53
C GLY A 23 -33.71 -28.27 -1.40
N SER A 24 -33.77 -27.38 -2.40
CA SER A 24 -32.62 -26.89 -3.15
C SER A 24 -31.58 -26.32 -2.16
N PRO A 25 -30.28 -26.65 -2.26
CA PRO A 25 -29.30 -25.98 -1.44
C PRO A 25 -29.17 -24.54 -1.93
N ASP A 26 -29.70 -23.61 -1.16
CA ASP A 26 -29.32 -22.20 -1.23
C ASP A 26 -27.81 -22.12 -0.98
N MET A 27 -27.02 -22.07 -2.05
CA MET A 27 -25.65 -21.56 -2.00
C MET A 27 -25.72 -20.06 -1.73
N ASN A 28 -25.96 -19.71 -0.47
CA ASN A 28 -25.67 -18.39 0.03
C ASN A 28 -24.16 -18.33 0.28
N THR A 29 -23.38 -18.21 -0.80
CA THR A 29 -21.97 -17.82 -0.70
C THR A 29 -21.96 -16.35 -0.29
N SER A 30 -22.14 -16.10 1.00
CA SER A 30 -21.74 -14.84 1.61
C SER A 30 -20.23 -14.76 1.44
N THR A 31 -19.77 -14.14 0.35
CA THR A 31 -18.37 -13.76 0.18
C THR A 31 -18.05 -12.82 1.34
N THR A 32 -17.39 -13.34 2.38
CA THR A 32 -16.87 -12.51 3.46
C THR A 32 -15.90 -11.53 2.82
N THR A 33 -16.27 -10.26 2.76
CA THR A 33 -15.39 -9.20 2.27
C THR A 33 -14.18 -9.14 3.19
N SER A 34 -12.98 -9.28 2.61
CA SER A 34 -11.72 -9.15 3.34
C SER A 34 -11.64 -7.76 3.98
N THR A 35 -11.48 -7.71 5.31
CA THR A 35 -11.29 -6.45 6.03
C THR A 35 -9.96 -5.83 5.67
N PHE A 36 -8.89 -6.64 5.57
CA PHE A 36 -7.58 -6.18 5.12
C PHE A 36 -7.64 -5.56 3.72
N ALA A 37 -8.27 -6.23 2.75
CA ALA A 37 -8.37 -5.72 1.40
C ALA A 37 -9.14 -4.39 1.38
N THR A 38 -10.21 -4.28 2.16
CA THR A 38 -10.97 -3.04 2.34
C THR A 38 -10.13 -1.92 2.97
N ASP A 39 -9.34 -2.24 4.00
CA ASP A 39 -8.46 -1.27 4.67
C ASP A 39 -7.36 -0.73 3.74
N VAL A 40 -6.86 -1.57 2.82
CA VAL A 40 -5.91 -1.14 1.78
C VAL A 40 -6.58 -0.22 0.75
N VAL A 41 -7.78 -0.56 0.28
CA VAL A 41 -8.56 0.33 -0.61
C VAL A 41 -8.80 1.67 0.07
N ASP A 42 -9.21 1.65 1.34
CA ASP A 42 -9.41 2.86 2.14
C ASP A 42 -8.13 3.68 2.27
N SER A 43 -6.98 3.02 2.46
CA SER A 43 -5.67 3.68 2.55
C SER A 43 -5.25 4.36 1.25
N MET A 44 -5.78 3.93 0.11
CA MET A 44 -5.45 4.50 -1.20
C MET A 44 -6.48 5.49 -1.74
N THR A 45 -7.75 5.39 -1.33
CA THR A 45 -8.86 6.11 -1.97
C THR A 45 -9.48 7.18 -1.08
N LYS A 46 -9.43 7.03 0.25
CA LYS A 46 -9.98 8.02 1.17
C LYS A 46 -9.04 9.20 1.37
N ALA A 47 -9.63 10.36 1.67
CA ALA A 47 -8.88 11.54 2.08
C ALA A 47 -8.06 11.29 3.35
N ASN A 48 -7.01 12.10 3.54
CA ASN A 48 -6.24 12.14 4.78
C ASN A 48 -7.14 12.37 6.00
N GLN A 49 -6.77 11.81 7.16
CA GLN A 49 -7.60 11.94 8.37
C GLN A 49 -7.57 13.34 8.99
N ALA A 50 -6.60 14.17 8.61
CA ALA A 50 -6.46 15.56 9.01
C ALA A 50 -5.87 16.39 7.89
N THR A 51 -5.97 17.72 8.05
CA THR A 51 -5.17 18.64 7.24
C THR A 51 -3.75 18.62 7.76
N LEU A 52 -2.79 18.37 6.86
CA LEU A 52 -1.37 18.34 7.18
C LEU A 52 -0.84 19.77 7.38
N LEU A 53 -0.10 20.00 8.45
CA LEU A 53 0.48 21.31 8.74
C LEU A 53 1.46 21.71 7.63
N ASN A 54 1.22 22.90 7.04
CA ASN A 54 2.06 23.53 6.00
C ASN A 54 2.30 22.71 4.72
N ALA A 55 1.61 21.58 4.51
CA ALA A 55 1.74 20.82 3.28
C ALA A 55 1.18 21.61 2.09
N SER A 56 1.82 21.49 0.93
CA SER A 56 1.31 22.08 -0.31
C SER A 56 -0.11 21.58 -0.63
N ALA A 57 -1.04 22.53 -0.75
CA ALA A 57 -2.43 22.23 -1.12
C ALA A 57 -2.59 21.76 -2.57
N ASP A 58 -1.60 22.03 -3.42
CA ASP A 58 -1.62 21.64 -4.83
C ASP A 58 -1.04 20.24 -5.05
N ALA A 59 -0.13 19.80 -4.18
CA ALA A 59 0.44 18.46 -4.23
C ALA A 59 -0.63 17.37 -4.16
N SER A 60 -0.52 16.36 -5.03
CA SER A 60 -1.45 15.22 -5.05
C SER A 60 -1.32 14.35 -3.80
N TRP A 61 -0.08 14.13 -3.35
CA TRP A 61 0.23 13.30 -2.18
C TRP A 61 -0.34 13.85 -0.86
N SER A 62 -0.66 15.15 -0.78
CA SER A 62 -1.17 15.77 0.44
C SER A 62 -2.69 15.62 0.62
N LYS A 63 -3.38 14.92 -0.31
CA LYS A 63 -4.86 14.84 -0.35
C LYS A 63 -5.39 13.45 -0.02
N THR A 64 -4.81 12.43 -0.64
CA THR A 64 -5.21 11.01 -0.55
C THR A 64 -3.98 10.14 -0.85
N GLY A 65 -4.12 8.82 -0.83
CA GLY A 65 -3.09 7.95 -1.41
C GLY A 65 -2.86 8.31 -2.86
N HIS A 66 -1.64 8.10 -3.37
CA HIS A 66 -1.27 8.50 -4.72
C HIS A 66 -0.47 7.41 -5.42
N ILE A 67 -0.80 7.13 -6.68
CA ILE A 67 -0.06 6.22 -7.56
C ILE A 67 0.68 7.10 -8.54
N THR A 68 2.00 7.11 -8.45
CA THR A 68 2.84 7.95 -9.30
C THR A 68 3.39 7.14 -10.47
N GLN A 69 4.38 6.28 -10.23
CA GLN A 69 4.95 5.42 -11.27
C GLN A 69 4.17 4.11 -11.44
N GLY A 70 3.72 3.50 -10.34
CA GLY A 70 2.92 2.27 -10.32
C GLY A 70 3.63 0.97 -10.72
N LEU A 71 4.39 0.98 -11.83
CA LEU A 71 5.14 -0.17 -12.35
C LEU A 71 6.64 0.09 -12.31
N PRO A 72 7.49 -0.94 -12.15
CA PRO A 72 8.94 -0.77 -12.08
C PRO A 72 9.55 -0.62 -13.48
N ARG A 73 9.24 0.48 -14.18
CA ARG A 73 9.77 0.81 -15.51
C ARG A 73 9.82 2.32 -15.73
N GLY A 74 10.79 2.77 -16.52
CA GLY A 74 11.08 4.19 -16.70
C GLY A 74 10.00 4.98 -17.43
N ASP A 75 9.42 4.40 -18.48
CA ASP A 75 8.33 5.00 -19.26
C ASP A 75 6.97 5.03 -18.54
N ALA A 76 6.86 4.38 -17.38
CA ALA A 76 5.72 4.53 -16.47
C ALA A 76 5.91 5.67 -15.46
N ALA A 77 7.11 6.25 -15.37
CA ALA A 77 7.34 7.43 -14.52
C ALA A 77 6.60 8.67 -15.10
N PRO A 78 6.11 9.56 -14.24
CA PRO A 78 5.35 10.73 -14.67
C PRO A 78 6.22 11.71 -15.45
N ALA A 79 5.59 12.51 -16.32
CA ALA A 79 6.30 13.42 -17.23
C ALA A 79 7.21 14.41 -16.50
N TRP A 80 6.75 14.98 -15.39
CA TRP A 80 7.54 15.94 -14.60
C TRP A 80 8.85 15.33 -14.06
N TRP A 81 8.88 14.02 -13.77
CA TRP A 81 10.09 13.34 -13.34
C TRP A 81 10.94 12.97 -14.55
N ALA A 82 10.30 12.38 -15.57
CA ALA A 82 10.97 11.96 -16.78
C ALA A 82 11.66 13.14 -17.49
N ASP A 83 11.09 14.34 -17.47
CA ASP A 83 11.68 15.57 -18.02
C ASP A 83 12.91 16.04 -17.24
N SER A 84 12.96 15.72 -15.94
CA SER A 84 14.06 16.11 -15.05
C SER A 84 15.25 15.14 -15.13
N VAL A 85 15.09 13.94 -15.69
CA VAL A 85 16.18 12.96 -15.80
C VAL A 85 16.97 13.16 -17.08
N LEU A 86 18.30 13.24 -17.02
CA LEU A 86 19.10 13.43 -18.24
C LEU A 86 19.46 12.13 -18.97
N ASP A 87 19.57 11.01 -18.26
CA ASP A 87 19.87 9.70 -18.88
C ASP A 87 18.61 9.08 -19.50
N GLY A 88 18.55 9.10 -20.83
CA GLY A 88 17.43 8.54 -21.59
C GLY A 88 17.21 7.03 -21.39
N SER A 89 18.23 6.27 -20.98
CA SER A 89 18.08 4.82 -20.72
C SER A 89 17.15 4.53 -19.53
N LEU A 90 17.06 5.46 -18.58
CA LEU A 90 16.22 5.35 -17.39
C LEU A 90 14.73 5.62 -17.67
N LYS A 91 14.40 6.08 -18.88
CA LYS A 91 13.02 6.47 -19.29
C LYS A 91 12.37 5.44 -20.21
N THR A 92 12.98 4.26 -20.34
CA THR A 92 12.55 3.22 -21.29
C THR A 92 11.57 2.24 -20.64
N SER A 93 11.09 1.29 -21.44
CA SER A 93 10.29 0.15 -20.98
C SER A 93 11.09 -0.91 -20.21
N ASP A 94 12.41 -0.74 -20.07
CA ASP A 94 13.25 -1.70 -19.36
C ASP A 94 12.90 -1.73 -17.87
N SER A 95 12.82 -2.95 -17.33
CA SER A 95 12.45 -3.18 -15.94
C SER A 95 13.48 -2.60 -14.98
N TRP A 96 12.98 -1.89 -13.96
CA TRP A 96 13.73 -1.49 -12.78
C TRP A 96 13.74 -2.63 -11.77
N ASN A 97 14.89 -2.88 -11.15
CA ASN A 97 15.18 -4.14 -10.45
C ASN A 97 15.55 -3.95 -8.98
N ALA A 98 15.17 -2.83 -8.38
CA ALA A 98 15.28 -2.62 -6.95
C ALA A 98 14.18 -1.71 -6.43
N LEU A 99 13.87 -1.81 -5.14
CA LEU A 99 12.90 -0.96 -4.47
C LEU A 99 13.33 -0.64 -3.05
N THR A 100 12.72 0.37 -2.45
CA THR A 100 12.75 0.61 -1.00
C THR A 100 11.38 1.00 -0.51
N GLY A 101 11.03 0.59 0.72
CA GLY A 101 9.86 1.10 1.42
C GLY A 101 10.22 2.36 2.20
N TRP A 102 9.31 3.32 2.25
CA TRP A 102 9.51 4.57 2.99
C TRP A 102 8.25 4.97 3.76
N PHE A 103 8.41 5.88 4.71
CA PHE A 103 7.33 6.52 5.45
C PHE A 103 7.57 8.02 5.57
N THR A 104 6.47 8.77 5.77
CA THR A 104 6.50 10.20 6.08
C THR A 104 5.53 10.48 7.21
N VAL A 105 5.93 11.30 8.19
CA VAL A 105 5.09 11.76 9.29
C VAL A 105 4.93 13.27 9.22
N PHE A 106 3.68 13.72 9.35
CA PHE A 106 3.28 15.11 9.43
C PHE A 106 2.52 15.37 10.74
N GLU A 107 2.58 16.61 11.20
CA GLU A 107 1.61 17.11 12.17
C GLU A 107 0.27 17.43 11.50
N SER A 108 -0.80 17.21 12.24
CA SER A 108 -2.07 17.90 12.02
C SER A 108 -1.90 19.41 12.26
N VAL A 109 -2.69 20.22 11.57
CA VAL A 109 -2.79 21.68 11.85
C VAL A 109 -3.25 21.99 13.28
N ASN A 110 -3.80 21.02 14.01
CA ASN A 110 -4.25 21.19 15.40
C ASN A 110 -3.28 20.55 16.42
N ASN A 111 -2.13 20.02 15.99
CA ASN A 111 -1.19 19.40 16.90
C ASN A 111 -0.61 20.42 17.90
N ILE A 112 -0.52 20.03 19.16
CA ILE A 112 0.02 20.86 20.25
C ILE A 112 1.24 20.24 20.94
N ASP A 113 1.56 18.98 20.63
CA ASP A 113 2.68 18.25 21.23
C ASP A 113 3.78 17.98 20.21
N HIS A 114 4.97 18.50 20.46
CA HIS A 114 5.98 18.75 19.43
C HIS A 114 7.28 17.94 19.62
N ASN A 115 7.40 17.16 20.69
CA ASN A 115 8.58 16.34 20.97
C ASN A 115 8.15 14.89 21.16
N VAL A 116 7.81 14.26 20.04
CA VAL A 116 7.09 12.99 20.02
C VAL A 116 8.00 11.88 19.55
N LYS A 117 7.96 10.74 20.22
CA LYS A 117 8.69 9.54 19.79
C LYS A 117 7.79 8.65 18.98
N VAL A 118 8.25 8.32 17.78
CA VAL A 118 7.53 7.42 16.87
C VAL A 118 8.31 6.12 16.70
N TYR A 119 7.65 5.02 16.99
CA TYR A 119 8.18 3.67 16.84
C TYR A 119 7.63 3.02 15.58
N TYR A 120 8.41 2.11 15.00
CA TYR A 120 8.07 1.42 13.75
C TYR A 120 8.53 -0.02 13.79
N SER A 121 7.81 -0.89 13.09
CA SER A 121 8.29 -2.22 12.73
C SER A 121 9.04 -2.20 11.40
N ASP A 122 9.62 -3.34 11.07
CA ASP A 122 10.13 -3.59 9.72
C ASP A 122 9.03 -3.45 8.67
N PHE A 123 9.43 -3.08 7.47
CA PHE A 123 8.58 -3.06 6.28
C PHE A 123 8.45 -4.48 5.71
N GLU A 124 7.23 -4.92 5.46
CA GLU A 124 6.95 -6.08 4.63
C GLU A 124 6.61 -5.63 3.21
N VAL A 125 7.38 -6.11 2.23
CA VAL A 125 7.17 -5.77 0.82
C VAL A 125 6.76 -7.00 0.03
N TRP A 126 5.73 -6.84 -0.79
CA TRP A 126 5.15 -7.86 -1.63
C TRP A 126 5.02 -7.36 -3.07
N LEU A 127 5.21 -8.25 -4.03
CA LEU A 127 5.04 -7.96 -5.44
C LEU A 127 4.00 -8.90 -6.04
N LEU A 128 3.12 -8.35 -6.89
CA LEU A 128 2.23 -9.14 -7.72
C LEU A 128 2.96 -9.51 -9.00
N LYS A 129 3.27 -10.79 -9.21
CA LYS A 129 4.00 -11.27 -10.40
C LYS A 129 3.10 -12.09 -11.32
N GLY A 130 3.12 -11.79 -12.61
CA GLY A 130 2.37 -12.52 -13.63
C GLY A 130 2.20 -11.74 -14.93
N SER A 131 1.54 -12.36 -15.91
CA SER A 131 1.19 -11.72 -17.19
C SER A 131 -0.08 -10.88 -17.13
N ASP A 132 -1.00 -11.24 -16.23
CA ASP A 132 -2.28 -10.57 -16.02
C ASP A 132 -2.71 -10.75 -14.56
N VAL A 133 -3.49 -9.79 -14.05
CA VAL A 133 -3.81 -9.70 -12.62
C VAL A 133 -4.64 -10.90 -12.13
N ASN A 134 -5.49 -11.48 -12.97
CA ASN A 134 -6.40 -12.56 -12.55
C ASN A 134 -5.68 -13.90 -12.31
N HIS A 135 -4.47 -14.08 -12.87
CA HIS A 135 -3.68 -15.30 -12.71
C HIS A 135 -2.32 -15.03 -12.04
N ALA A 136 -2.02 -13.77 -11.72
CA ALA A 136 -0.80 -13.39 -11.02
C ALA A 136 -0.83 -13.82 -9.56
N SER A 137 0.36 -13.97 -8.97
CA SER A 137 0.53 -14.36 -7.57
C SER A 137 1.29 -13.30 -6.78
N TRP A 138 0.84 -13.04 -5.56
CA TRP A 138 1.56 -12.21 -4.61
C TRP A 138 2.72 -12.98 -3.98
N GLU A 139 3.91 -12.42 -4.09
CA GLU A 139 5.14 -12.97 -3.52
C GLU A 139 5.70 -12.01 -2.47
N LYS A 140 5.97 -12.51 -1.26
CA LYS A 140 6.70 -11.74 -0.24
C LYS A 140 8.14 -11.58 -0.70
N LEU A 141 8.53 -10.36 -1.04
CA LEU A 141 9.88 -10.06 -1.48
C LEU A 141 10.85 -10.01 -0.30
N ALA A 142 10.52 -9.23 0.74
CA ALA A 142 11.40 -9.03 1.88
C ALA A 142 10.64 -8.54 3.13
N VAL A 143 11.31 -8.71 4.28
CA VAL A 143 11.06 -7.95 5.52
C VAL A 143 12.32 -7.12 5.76
N THR A 144 12.20 -5.79 5.78
CA THR A 144 13.35 -4.89 5.85
C THR A 144 13.20 -3.85 6.97
N PRO A 145 14.20 -3.68 7.84
CA PRO A 145 14.15 -2.64 8.85
C PRO A 145 14.25 -1.26 8.21
N THR A 146 13.75 -0.24 8.92
CA THR A 146 14.10 1.15 8.64
C THR A 146 15.60 1.33 8.90
N THR A 147 16.32 1.89 7.92
CA THR A 147 17.77 2.08 7.99
C THR A 147 18.19 3.53 7.90
N TRP A 148 17.26 4.43 7.64
CA TRP A 148 17.48 5.87 7.63
C TRP A 148 16.21 6.63 7.99
N ALA A 149 16.40 7.81 8.59
CA ALA A 149 15.36 8.81 8.77
C ALA A 149 15.99 10.20 8.82
N SER A 150 15.26 11.20 8.35
CA SER A 150 15.71 12.57 8.23
C SER A 150 14.55 13.54 8.34
N TYR A 151 14.89 14.77 8.72
CA TYR A 151 13.99 15.91 8.74
C TYR A 151 13.98 16.60 7.38
N TYR A 152 12.79 17.00 6.93
CA TYR A 152 12.60 17.78 5.71
C TYR A 152 11.66 18.97 5.97
N ASP A 153 11.63 19.92 5.04
CA ASP A 153 10.56 20.91 4.97
C ASP A 153 9.20 20.28 4.64
N SER A 154 8.12 21.04 4.80
CA SER A 154 6.74 20.57 4.60
C SER A 154 6.38 20.22 3.15
N ASP A 155 7.25 20.54 2.20
CA ASP A 155 7.15 20.13 0.79
C ASP A 155 7.94 18.85 0.48
N ILE A 156 8.67 18.29 1.45
CA ILE A 156 9.51 17.08 1.31
C ILE A 156 10.64 17.28 0.29
N VAL A 157 11.17 18.50 0.17
CA VAL A 157 12.21 18.85 -0.82
C VAL A 157 13.53 19.16 -0.14
N THR A 158 13.51 19.98 0.90
CA THR A 158 14.73 20.49 1.54
C THR A 158 15.08 19.65 2.76
N TRP A 159 16.21 18.95 2.69
CA TRP A 159 16.76 18.21 3.83
C TRP A 159 17.21 19.17 4.95
N GLN A 160 16.75 18.90 6.18
CA GLN A 160 17.03 19.71 7.38
C GLN A 160 17.97 19.02 8.39
N GLY A 161 18.07 17.68 8.35
CA GLY A 161 18.92 16.96 9.31
C GLY A 161 18.65 15.46 9.36
N SER A 162 19.50 14.73 10.08
CA SER A 162 19.25 13.32 10.41
C SER A 162 18.29 13.22 11.60
N ALA A 163 17.36 12.27 11.54
CA ALA A 163 16.40 11.98 12.62
C ALA A 163 16.67 10.64 13.33
N LEU A 164 17.71 9.91 12.91
CA LEU A 164 18.14 8.69 13.58
C LEU A 164 18.69 9.00 14.97
N PRO A 165 18.23 8.33 16.04
CA PRO A 165 18.85 8.46 17.35
C PRO A 165 20.21 7.74 17.38
N ASP A 166 21.16 8.32 18.11
CA ASP A 166 22.53 7.80 18.23
C ASP A 166 22.62 6.53 19.12
N ASP A 167 21.54 6.14 19.79
CA ASP A 167 21.54 5.21 20.92
C ASP A 167 20.89 3.84 20.63
N SER A 168 20.52 3.55 19.38
CA SER A 168 19.85 2.30 18.97
C SER A 168 18.52 2.02 19.69
N SER A 169 17.87 3.04 20.25
CA SER A 169 16.63 2.93 21.02
C SER A 169 15.41 2.44 20.24
N GLY A 170 15.45 2.45 18.91
CA GLY A 170 14.39 1.90 18.06
C GLY A 170 13.17 2.82 17.89
N TYR A 171 13.28 4.10 18.24
CA TYR A 171 12.31 5.15 17.89
C TYR A 171 12.96 6.22 17.02
N TYR A 172 12.14 7.12 16.50
CA TYR A 172 12.57 8.35 15.84
C TYR A 172 11.91 9.53 16.55
N GLU A 173 12.68 10.59 16.78
CA GLU A 173 12.12 11.82 17.32
C GLU A 173 11.50 12.61 16.19
N PHE A 174 10.22 12.92 16.31
CA PHE A 174 9.58 13.92 15.48
C PHE A 174 9.94 15.31 16.02
N GLN A 175 10.35 16.24 15.14
CA GLN A 175 10.73 17.60 15.51
C GLN A 175 9.88 18.61 14.77
N HIS A 176 9.03 19.34 15.49
CA HIS A 176 8.33 20.48 14.93
C HIS A 176 9.30 21.58 14.45
N PRO A 177 9.02 22.27 13.33
CA PRO A 177 7.93 22.06 12.37
C PRO A 177 8.32 21.12 11.22
N ASP A 178 9.47 20.46 11.32
CA ASP A 178 10.01 19.62 10.27
C ASP A 178 9.23 18.31 10.18
N ILE A 179 9.17 17.76 8.97
CA ILE A 179 8.53 16.46 8.77
C ILE A 179 9.57 15.36 8.95
N LEU A 180 9.14 14.22 9.48
CA LEU A 180 9.98 13.04 9.57
C LEU A 180 9.77 12.19 8.31
N HIS A 181 10.83 11.95 7.54
CA HIS A 181 10.82 11.03 6.40
C HIS A 181 11.90 9.98 6.59
N GLY A 182 11.57 8.71 6.38
CA GLY A 182 12.49 7.61 6.59
C GLY A 182 12.16 6.43 5.70
N GLY A 183 13.01 5.41 5.73
CA GLY A 183 12.78 4.23 4.92
C GLY A 183 13.78 3.13 5.13
N SER A 184 13.62 2.07 4.35
CA SER A 184 14.43 0.87 4.42
C SER A 184 15.61 0.90 3.46
N SER A 185 16.47 -0.10 3.60
CA SER A 185 17.50 -0.40 2.61
C SER A 185 16.88 -0.90 1.32
N LYS A 186 17.55 -0.63 0.18
CA LYS A 186 17.09 -1.13 -1.12
C LYS A 186 17.13 -2.65 -1.17
N VAL A 187 16.07 -3.23 -1.73
CA VAL A 187 15.94 -4.66 -2.00
C VAL A 187 15.99 -4.87 -3.50
N ALA A 188 16.87 -5.77 -3.97
CA ALA A 188 16.91 -6.16 -5.37
C ALA A 188 15.80 -7.19 -5.68
N PHE A 189 15.23 -7.10 -6.88
CA PHE A 189 14.24 -8.05 -7.39
C PHE A 189 14.34 -8.15 -8.93
N ASP A 190 13.67 -9.13 -9.52
CA ASP A 190 13.45 -9.17 -10.97
C ASP A 190 12.14 -8.44 -11.31
N GLY A 191 12.27 -7.27 -11.94
CA GLY A 191 11.14 -6.39 -12.24
C GLY A 191 10.31 -6.80 -13.45
N ASN A 192 10.73 -7.83 -14.18
CA ASN A 192 9.90 -8.37 -15.24
C ASN A 192 8.59 -8.95 -14.69
N ASN A 193 7.50 -8.68 -15.39
CA ASN A 193 6.16 -9.18 -15.08
C ASN A 193 5.65 -8.79 -13.68
N VAL A 194 6.12 -7.67 -13.13
CA VAL A 194 5.53 -7.07 -11.94
C VAL A 194 4.31 -6.26 -12.36
N LEU A 195 3.17 -6.53 -11.73
CA LEU A 195 1.88 -5.89 -12.01
C LEU A 195 1.41 -4.96 -10.88
N GLY A 196 2.05 -5.03 -9.71
CA GLY A 196 1.76 -4.17 -8.57
C GLY A 196 2.70 -4.43 -7.39
N VAL A 197 2.76 -3.47 -6.46
CA VAL A 197 3.42 -3.61 -5.17
C VAL A 197 2.41 -3.42 -4.04
N PHE A 198 2.65 -4.14 -2.94
CA PHE A 198 2.01 -3.91 -1.66
C PHE A 198 3.10 -3.79 -0.59
N VAL A 199 2.96 -2.80 0.29
CA VAL A 199 3.85 -2.61 1.43
C VAL A 199 3.03 -2.39 2.70
N ARG A 200 3.51 -2.92 3.82
CA ARG A 200 2.99 -2.60 5.15
C ARG A 200 4.08 -2.47 6.19
N THR A 201 3.83 -1.64 7.20
CA THR A 201 4.62 -1.56 8.42
C THR A 201 3.69 -1.20 9.58
N GLN A 202 4.05 -1.56 10.81
CA GLN A 202 3.39 -1.05 12.00
C GLN A 202 4.09 0.21 12.49
N ALA A 203 3.32 1.15 13.01
CA ALA A 203 3.88 2.29 13.73
C ALA A 203 2.96 2.75 14.86
N TRP A 204 3.55 3.38 15.88
CA TRP A 204 2.87 3.90 17.05
C TRP A 204 3.66 5.01 17.73
N LEU A 205 2.98 5.77 18.59
CA LEU A 205 3.56 6.80 19.45
C LEU A 205 3.99 6.20 20.79
N ASP A 206 4.96 6.84 21.45
CA ASP A 206 5.16 6.57 22.87
C ASP A 206 3.88 6.88 23.67
N SER A 207 3.64 6.09 24.72
CA SER A 207 2.50 6.30 25.61
C SER A 207 2.47 7.68 26.28
N ALA A 208 3.63 8.30 26.45
CA ALA A 208 3.74 9.66 27.01
C ALA A 208 3.20 10.73 26.05
N ASP A 209 3.11 10.42 24.75
CA ASP A 209 2.81 11.37 23.68
C ASP A 209 1.40 11.15 23.11
N ALA A 210 0.47 10.63 23.94
CA ALA A 210 -0.86 10.20 23.51
C ALA A 210 -1.75 11.33 22.97
N ASP A 211 -1.44 12.59 23.31
CA ASP A 211 -2.17 13.78 22.85
C ASP A 211 -1.62 14.34 21.52
N ALA A 212 -0.53 13.76 21.00
CA ALA A 212 0.06 14.22 19.75
C ALA A 212 -0.78 13.81 18.53
N GLU A 213 -1.06 14.77 17.66
CA GLU A 213 -1.79 14.58 16.41
C GLU A 213 -0.81 14.43 15.24
N LEU A 214 -0.08 13.32 15.21
CA LEU A 214 0.80 12.95 14.10
C LEU A 214 0.11 12.01 13.13
N LEU A 215 0.29 12.23 11.82
CA LEU A 215 -0.22 11.37 10.76
C LEU A 215 0.92 10.80 9.95
N MET A 216 0.79 9.54 9.55
CA MET A 216 1.80 8.86 8.77
C MET A 216 1.24 8.34 7.45
N SER A 217 2.06 8.46 6.41
CA SER A 217 1.89 7.83 5.10
C SER A 217 3.08 6.90 4.85
N ILE A 218 2.86 5.83 4.09
CA ILE A 218 3.93 4.93 3.64
C ILE A 218 3.89 4.77 2.12
N GLY A 219 5.03 4.44 1.54
CA GLY A 219 5.14 4.24 0.11
C GLY A 219 6.32 3.39 -0.27
N VAL A 220 6.55 3.30 -1.58
CA VAL A 220 7.66 2.56 -2.17
C VAL A 220 8.26 3.38 -3.29
N ASP A 221 9.58 3.35 -3.41
CA ASP A 221 10.27 3.84 -4.61
C ASP A 221 10.92 2.69 -5.36
N TYR A 222 10.74 2.65 -6.68
CA TYR A 222 11.52 1.78 -7.55
C TYR A 222 12.85 2.41 -7.92
N TYR A 223 13.88 1.59 -8.12
CA TYR A 223 15.19 1.97 -8.59
C TYR A 223 15.60 1.06 -9.76
N PRO A 224 16.30 1.59 -10.78
CA PRO A 224 16.83 0.78 -11.88
C PRO A 224 17.65 -0.41 -11.37
N THR A 225 18.53 -0.17 -10.38
CA THR A 225 19.33 -1.19 -9.70
C THR A 225 19.47 -0.87 -8.21
N SER A 226 19.86 -1.84 -7.39
CA SER A 226 20.09 -1.63 -5.95
C SER A 226 21.29 -0.71 -5.65
N THR A 227 22.15 -0.47 -6.63
CA THR A 227 23.29 0.45 -6.51
C THR A 227 22.96 1.88 -6.95
N SER A 228 21.83 2.09 -7.62
CA SER A 228 21.36 3.40 -8.06
C SER A 228 21.10 4.31 -6.85
N SER A 229 21.42 5.60 -7.00
CA SER A 229 21.43 6.57 -5.92
C SER A 229 21.22 7.99 -6.41
N VAL A 230 20.21 8.64 -5.85
CA VAL A 230 19.95 10.07 -6.02
C VAL A 230 21.15 10.91 -5.58
N SER A 231 21.72 10.62 -4.40
CA SER A 231 22.85 11.38 -3.86
C SER A 231 24.16 11.25 -4.66
N LYS A 232 24.27 10.23 -5.52
CA LYS A 232 25.39 10.10 -6.47
C LYS A 232 25.14 10.82 -7.79
N GLY A 233 23.95 11.38 -7.98
CA GLY A 233 23.53 12.03 -9.22
C GLY A 233 23.15 11.07 -10.33
N ASP A 234 22.84 9.80 -10.02
CA ASP A 234 22.53 8.77 -11.03
C ASP A 234 21.30 9.13 -11.89
N PHE A 235 20.44 10.01 -11.39
CA PHE A 235 19.23 10.47 -12.08
C PHE A 235 19.36 11.87 -12.67
N ALA A 236 20.49 12.55 -12.47
CA ALA A 236 20.88 13.88 -12.99
C ALA A 236 19.75 14.92 -13.09
N ASP A 237 19.81 15.97 -12.26
CA ASP A 237 18.77 17.00 -12.04
C ASP A 237 17.51 16.50 -11.30
N ALA A 238 17.12 15.23 -11.47
CA ALA A 238 16.15 14.57 -10.58
C ALA A 238 16.78 14.24 -9.21
N ASN A 239 16.61 15.14 -8.25
CA ASN A 239 17.08 14.97 -6.86
C ASN A 239 16.14 14.13 -5.98
N TYR A 240 15.23 13.37 -6.58
CA TYR A 240 14.27 12.51 -5.91
C TYR A 240 13.74 11.46 -6.91
N LEU A 241 13.05 10.44 -6.38
CA LEU A 241 12.38 9.43 -7.19
C LEU A 241 10.89 9.72 -7.33
N PRO A 242 10.24 9.22 -8.41
CA PRO A 242 8.83 9.50 -8.61
C PRO A 242 7.94 8.77 -7.59
N GLY A 243 8.45 7.70 -6.98
CA GLY A 243 7.68 6.76 -6.17
C GLY A 243 6.80 5.85 -7.01
N ALA A 244 6.68 4.59 -6.60
CA ALA A 244 5.63 3.70 -7.09
C ALA A 244 4.25 4.25 -6.66
N GLY A 245 4.18 4.76 -5.44
CA GLY A 245 3.04 5.45 -4.86
C GLY A 245 3.16 5.62 -3.34
N SER A 246 2.11 6.14 -2.73
CA SER A 246 2.00 6.42 -1.30
C SER A 246 0.57 6.19 -0.79
N SER A 247 0.42 5.83 0.48
CA SER A 247 -0.88 5.81 1.15
C SER A 247 -1.35 7.22 1.51
N ARG A 248 -2.62 7.34 1.87
CA ARG A 248 -3.11 8.51 2.60
C ARG A 248 -2.43 8.61 3.96
N PHE A 249 -2.50 9.80 4.56
CA PHE A 249 -2.04 10.08 5.92
C PHE A 249 -3.10 9.69 6.94
N VAL A 250 -2.70 8.85 7.90
CA VAL A 250 -3.55 8.28 8.94
C VAL A 250 -2.90 8.53 10.30
N TYR A 251 -3.67 8.88 11.34
CA TYR A 251 -3.16 9.21 12.67
C TYR A 251 -2.36 8.08 13.29
N LEU A 252 -1.16 8.35 13.77
CA LEU A 252 -0.49 7.48 14.71
C LEU A 252 -1.28 7.41 16.03
N THR A 253 -1.17 6.27 16.71
CA THR A 253 -1.80 6.02 18.00
C THR A 253 -0.75 5.42 18.93
N THR A 254 -1.02 5.36 20.23
CA THR A 254 -0.12 4.69 21.18
C THR A 254 -0.10 3.16 21.01
N GLU A 255 -1.13 2.59 20.40
CA GLU A 255 -1.18 1.17 20.05
C GLU A 255 -0.59 0.91 18.65
N PRO A 256 0.24 -0.13 18.47
CA PRO A 256 0.75 -0.54 17.16
C PRO A 256 -0.39 -0.83 16.18
N LYS A 257 -0.34 -0.18 15.01
CA LYS A 257 -1.30 -0.41 13.93
C LYS A 257 -0.61 -0.52 12.59
N TRP A 258 -1.21 -1.29 11.68
CA TRP A 258 -0.72 -1.42 10.32
C TRP A 258 -1.03 -0.17 9.50
N PHE A 259 -0.01 0.31 8.82
CA PHE A 259 -0.12 1.23 7.70
C PHE A 259 0.15 0.44 6.43
N THR A 260 -0.64 0.71 5.38
CA THR A 260 -0.63 -0.08 4.16
C THR A 260 -0.65 0.81 2.93
N MET A 261 0.04 0.38 1.89
CA MET A 261 -0.01 0.97 0.56
C MET A 261 -0.03 -0.15 -0.47
N ALA A 262 -0.84 0.02 -1.51
CA ALA A 262 -0.77 -0.76 -2.74
C ALA A 262 -1.10 0.16 -3.92
N ASN A 263 -0.74 -0.21 -5.16
CA ASN A 263 -1.10 0.59 -6.34
C ASN A 263 -2.57 0.43 -6.74
N VAL A 264 -3.51 0.59 -5.80
CA VAL A 264 -4.95 0.46 -6.03
C VAL A 264 -5.55 1.82 -6.35
N ALA A 265 -6.12 1.97 -7.56
CA ALA A 265 -6.71 3.22 -7.99
C ALA A 265 -8.18 3.33 -7.60
N ASP A 266 -8.59 4.56 -7.29
CA ASP A 266 -10.00 4.95 -7.23
C ASP A 266 -10.66 4.77 -8.60
N ASP A 267 -11.96 4.46 -8.65
CA ASP A 267 -12.68 4.21 -9.92
C ASP A 267 -12.66 5.42 -10.86
N ALA A 268 -12.65 6.65 -10.33
CA ALA A 268 -12.51 7.87 -11.11
C ALA A 268 -11.03 8.20 -11.44
N LEU A 269 -10.10 7.37 -10.98
CA LEU A 269 -8.65 7.51 -11.14
C LEU A 269 -8.16 8.88 -10.64
N VAL A 270 -8.75 9.38 -9.55
CA VAL A 270 -8.36 10.68 -8.96
C VAL A 270 -7.03 10.61 -8.24
N ASN A 271 -6.61 9.40 -7.85
CA ASN A 271 -5.37 9.14 -7.13
C ASN A 271 -4.22 8.66 -8.02
N GLY A 272 -4.38 8.56 -9.34
CA GLY A 272 -3.32 8.13 -10.26
C GLY A 272 -2.74 9.27 -11.10
N ASP A 273 -1.42 9.33 -11.24
CA ASP A 273 -0.76 10.14 -12.26
C ASP A 273 -1.05 9.55 -13.67
N LYS A 274 -1.37 10.45 -14.61
CA LYS A 274 -1.81 10.10 -15.98
C LYS A 274 -0.88 10.64 -17.05
N THR A 275 0.27 11.19 -16.66
CA THR A 275 1.17 11.95 -17.53
C THR A 275 2.32 11.12 -18.08
N SER A 276 2.47 9.87 -17.64
CA SER A 276 3.57 9.02 -18.13
C SER A 276 3.34 8.59 -19.59
N PRO A 277 4.41 8.48 -20.41
CA PRO A 277 4.31 8.00 -21.79
C PRO A 277 3.59 6.65 -21.91
N PHE A 278 3.80 5.76 -20.94
CA PHE A 278 3.13 4.46 -20.90
C PHE A 278 1.61 4.61 -20.76
N VAL A 279 1.12 5.46 -19.86
CA VAL A 279 -0.32 5.70 -19.68
C VAL A 279 -0.92 6.40 -20.89
N GLU A 280 -0.24 7.42 -21.44
CA GLU A 280 -0.69 8.12 -22.66
C GLU A 280 -0.82 7.18 -23.88
N SER A 281 -0.01 6.12 -23.93
CA SER A 281 -0.10 5.06 -24.95
C SER A 281 -1.19 4.01 -24.68
N GLY A 282 -1.98 4.16 -23.62
CA GLY A 282 -3.05 3.24 -23.22
C GLY A 282 -2.62 2.17 -22.21
N GLY A 283 -1.42 2.28 -21.63
CA GLY A 283 -0.95 1.42 -20.56
C GLY A 283 -1.65 1.68 -19.22
N LYS A 284 -1.59 0.70 -18.32
CA LYS A 284 -2.18 0.77 -16.97
C LYS A 284 -1.09 0.60 -15.90
N THR A 285 -0.99 1.55 -14.98
CA THR A 285 0.00 1.56 -13.88
C THR A 285 -0.58 1.23 -12.51
N TYR A 286 -1.80 0.71 -12.46
CA TYR A 286 -2.55 0.48 -11.22
C TYR A 286 -3.36 -0.81 -11.29
N LEU A 287 -3.78 -1.27 -10.11
CA LEU A 287 -4.82 -2.27 -9.90
C LEU A 287 -6.15 -1.54 -9.71
N THR A 288 -7.22 -2.02 -10.36
CA THR A 288 -8.58 -1.58 -10.01
C THR A 288 -8.98 -2.11 -8.63
N ILE A 289 -9.99 -1.50 -8.01
CA ILE A 289 -10.56 -2.01 -6.76
C ILE A 289 -11.02 -3.46 -6.93
N GLU A 290 -11.71 -3.78 -8.04
CA GLU A 290 -12.17 -5.14 -8.33
C GLU A 290 -10.99 -6.14 -8.43
N GLU A 291 -9.95 -5.78 -9.18
CA GLU A 291 -8.74 -6.60 -9.31
C GLU A 291 -8.07 -6.87 -7.95
N TRP A 292 -7.98 -5.86 -7.09
CA TRP A 292 -7.44 -6.00 -5.75
C TRP A 292 -8.32 -6.89 -4.87
N MET A 293 -9.63 -6.65 -4.85
CA MET A 293 -10.57 -7.42 -4.02
C MET A 293 -10.62 -8.91 -4.42
N ASN A 294 -10.35 -9.21 -5.68
CA ASN A 294 -10.30 -10.58 -6.19
C ASN A 294 -8.92 -11.24 -6.02
N ASN A 295 -7.85 -10.44 -5.94
CA ASN A 295 -6.48 -10.93 -5.83
C ASN A 295 -5.60 -9.98 -5.00
N HIS A 296 -5.75 -10.03 -3.68
CA HIS A 296 -4.88 -9.37 -2.70
C HIS A 296 -3.92 -10.39 -2.03
N PRO A 297 -2.83 -9.94 -1.39
CA PRO A 297 -1.95 -10.82 -0.62
C PRO A 297 -2.73 -11.61 0.46
N PRO A 298 -2.38 -12.89 0.74
CA PRO A 298 -3.09 -13.73 1.70
C PRO A 298 -2.73 -13.37 3.14
N LEU A 299 -3.20 -12.20 3.59
CA LEU A 299 -2.91 -11.60 4.89
C LEU A 299 -4.15 -11.47 5.78
N ASP A 300 -5.26 -12.09 5.38
CA ASP A 300 -6.52 -12.18 6.14
C ASP A 300 -6.49 -13.22 7.28
N GLU A 301 -5.34 -13.84 7.55
CA GLU A 301 -5.16 -14.93 8.52
C GLU A 301 -4.52 -14.47 9.84
#